data_AF-A0A645CAV6-F1
#
_entry.id   AF-A0A645CAV6-F1
#
_cell.length_a   1.000
_cell.length_b   1.000
_cell.length_c   1.000
_cell.angle_alpha   90.00
_cell.angle_beta   90.00
_cell.angle_gamma   90.00
#
_symmetry.space_group_name_H-M   'P 1'
#
loop_
_entity.id
_entity.type
_entity.pdbx_description
1 polymer ?
#
loop_
_entity_poly.entity_id
_entity_poly.type
_entity_poly.pdbx_seq_one_letter_code
_entity_poly.pdbx_strand_id
1 'polypeptide(L)' 'MKLAAAEAISSIVKDEELTEEYIIPDPFNKNVVEVVSKKVGEIAIKTGIAKIK' A
#
# COMPACT_ATOMS: atom_id res chain seq x y z
N MET A 1 7.37 -1.49 -8.52
CA MET A 1 6.23 -2.21 -7.89
C MET A 1 6.43 -2.46 -6.41
N LYS A 2 7.53 -3.09 -5.96
CA LYS A 2 7.77 -3.31 -4.52
C LYS A 2 7.76 -2.01 -3.70
N LEU A 3 8.38 -0.94 -4.21
CA LEU A 3 8.35 0.37 -3.56
C LEU A 3 6.93 0.93 -3.42
N ALA A 4 6.14 0.89 -4.50
CA ALA A 4 4.74 1.32 -4.47
C ALA A 4 3.88 0.52 -3.48
N ALA A 5 4.15 -0.78 -3.34
CA ALA A 5 3.49 -1.62 -2.33
C ALA A 5 3.91 -1.22 -0.91
N ALA A 6 5.20 -0.97 -0.68
CA ALA A 6 5.70 -0.50 0.61
C ALA A 6 5.09 0.86 1.00
N GLU A 7 5.04 1.81 0.07
CA GLU A 7 4.39 3.12 0.27
C GLU A 7 2.89 2.98 0.57
N ALA A 8 2.21 2.03 -0.09
CA ALA A 8 0.80 1.75 0.16
C ALA A 8 0.59 1.19 1.58
N ILE A 9 1.41 0.22 2.00
CA ILE A 9 1.34 -0.36 3.34
C ILE A 9 1.61 0.70 4.41
N SER A 10 2.64 1.54 4.23
CA SER A 10 2.97 2.59 5.19
C SER A 10 1.88 3.64 5.30
N SER A 11 1.13 3.91 4.23
CA SER A 11 0.02 4.88 4.25
C SER A 11 -1.20 4.45 5.08
N ILE A 12 -1.27 3.19 5.52
CA ILE A 12 -2.39 2.67 6.30
C ILE A 12 -2.27 3.06 7.78
N VAL A 13 -1.03 3.15 8.30
CA VAL A 13 -0.77 3.56 9.68
C VAL A 13 -0.59 5.07 9.67
N LYS A 14 -1.43 5.79 10.40
CA LYS A 14 -1.31 7.25 10.49
C LYS A 14 -0.22 7.65 11.46
N ASP A 15 0.33 8.84 11.28
CA ASP A 15 1.42 9.36 12.12
C ASP A 15 1.04 9.40 13.61
N GLU A 16 -0.24 9.63 13.92
CA GLU A 16 -0.73 9.66 15.31
C GLU A 16 -0.91 8.26 15.94
N GLU A 17 -0.95 7.22 15.12
CA GLU A 17 -1.08 5.82 15.55
C GLU A 17 0.29 5.16 15.77
N LEU A 18 1.37 5.82 15.36
CA LEU A 18 2.72 5.28 15.47
C LEU A 18 3.16 5.15 16.93
N THR A 19 3.60 3.96 17.28
CA THR A 19 4.25 3.67 18.56
C THR A 19 5.45 2.75 18.32
N GLU A 20 6.26 2.52 19.36
CA GLU A 20 7.38 1.57 19.29
C GLU A 20 6.94 0.15 18.92
N GLU A 21 5.67 -0.19 19.22
CA GLU A 21 5.09 -1.52 18.94
C GLU A 21 4.15 -1.53 17.72
N TYR A 22 3.84 -0.36 17.13
CA TYR A 22 2.89 -0.23 16.03
C TYR A 22 3.44 0.64 14.90
N ILE A 23 4.22 0.01 14.02
CA ILE A 23 4.84 0.66 12.84
C ILE A 23 4.35 0.09 11.50
N ILE A 24 3.52 -0.95 11.53
CA ILE A 24 3.00 -1.66 10.35
C ILE A 24 1.56 -2.12 10.66
N PRO A 25 0.63 -2.10 9.68
CA PRO A 25 -0.75 -2.50 9.95
C PRO A 25 -0.86 -3.96 10.37
N ASP A 26 -1.92 -4.27 11.12
CA ASP A 26 -2.25 -5.63 11.54
C ASP A 26 -2.37 -6.58 10.33
N PRO A 27 -1.86 -7.83 10.41
CA PRO A 27 -1.90 -8.79 9.31
C PRO A 27 -3.32 -9.18 8.85
N PHE A 28 -4.34 -8.99 9.69
CA PHE A 28 -5.75 -9.21 9.36
C PHE A 28 -6.50 -7.93 9.00
N ASN A 29 -5.81 -6.79 8.88
CA ASN A 29 -6.40 -5.55 8.39
C ASN A 29 -6.84 -5.71 6.93
N LYS A 30 -8.16 -5.82 6.72
CA LYS A 30 -8.77 -6.05 5.40
C LYS A 30 -8.47 -4.94 4.39
N ASN A 31 -8.15 -3.73 4.86
CA ASN A 31 -7.86 -2.58 4.00
C ASN A 31 -6.50 -2.71 3.30
N VAL A 32 -5.58 -3.55 3.80
CA VAL A 32 -4.25 -3.73 3.20
C VAL A 32 -4.35 -4.16 1.75
N VAL A 33 -5.24 -5.11 1.44
CA VAL A 33 -5.42 -5.63 0.08
C VAL A 33 -5.90 -4.53 -0.86
N GLU A 34 -6.91 -3.76 -0.44
CA GLU A 34 -7.49 -2.69 -1.25
C GLU A 34 -6.47 -1.59 -1.56
N VAL A 35 -5.80 -1.07 -0.53
CA VAL A 35 -4.87 0.05 -0.67
C VAL A 35 -3.64 -0.34 -1.51
N VAL A 36 -3.07 -1.53 -1.27
CA VAL A 36 -1.91 -2.03 -2.02
C VAL A 36 -2.25 -2.30 -3.48
N SER A 37 -3.35 -3.03 -3.75
CA SER A 37 -3.74 -3.37 -5.12
C SER A 37 -4.04 -2.12 -5.96
N LYS A 38 -4.74 -1.14 -5.37
CA LYS A 38 -5.01 0.15 -6.01
C LYS A 38 -3.72 0.88 -6.36
N LYS A 39 -2.83 1.10 -5.38
CA LYS A 39 -1.58 1.85 -5.60
C LYS A 39 -0.68 1.17 -6.62
N VAL A 40 -0.52 -0.16 -6.54
CA VAL A 40 0.29 -0.92 -7.49
C VAL A 40 -0.31 -0.85 -8.89
N GLY A 41 -1.65 -0.98 -9.01
CA GLY A 41 -2.36 -0.83 -10.28
C GLY A 41 -2.17 0.54 -10.91
N GLU A 42 -2.32 1.61 -10.13
CA GLU A 42 -2.07 2.99 -10.56
C GLU A 42 -0.64 3.16 -11.09
N ILE A 43 0.38 2.65 -10.37
CA ILE A 43 1.78 2.73 -10.83
C ILE A 43 2.02 1.87 -12.07
N ALA A 44 1.39 0.70 -12.17
CA ALA A 44 1.49 -0.16 -13.36
C ALA A 44 0.92 0.53 -14.61
N ILE A 45 -0.22 1.23 -14.48
CA ILE A 45 -0.81 2.02 -15.57
C ILE A 45 0.09 3.21 -15.90
N LYS A 46 0.51 3.99 -14.89
CA LYS A 46 1.34 5.19 -15.08
C LYS A 46 2.69 4.89 -15.75
N THR A 47 3.27 3.72 -15.47
CA THR A 47 4.56 3.30 -16.03
C THR A 47 4.44 2.52 -17.34
N GLY A 48 3.22 2.30 -17.86
CA GLY A 48 2.99 1.56 -19.11
C GLY A 48 3.27 0.06 -19.02
N ILE A 49 3.39 -0.50 -17.82
CA ILE A 49 3.56 -1.94 -17.59
C ILE A 49 2.22 -2.67 -17.72
N ALA A 50 1.12 -2.02 -17.34
CA ALA A 50 -0.22 -2.58 -17.48
C ALA A 50 -0.63 -2.71 -18.95
N LYS A 51 -1.12 -3.89 -19.34
CA LYS A 51 -1.57 -4.21 -20.71
C LYS A 51 -3.05 -3.92 -20.95
N ILE A 52 -3.80 -3.63 -19.89
CA ILE A 52 -5.25 -3.41 -19.88
C ILE A 52 -5.51 -2.21 -18.97
N LYS A 53 -6.43 -1.33 -19.37
CA LYS A 53 -6.89 -0.17 -18.59
C LYS A 53 -8.14 -0.51 -17.79
#